data_AF-A0A9D5UQW5-F1
#
_entry.id   AF-A0A9D5UQW5-F1
#
_cell.length_a   1.000
_cell.length_b   1.000
_cell.length_c   1.000
_cell.angle_alpha   90.00
_cell.angle_beta   90.00
_cell.angle_gamma   90.00
#
_symmetry.space_group_name_H-M   'P 1'
#
loop_
_entity.id
_entity.type
_entity.pdbx_description
1 polymer ?
#
loop_
_entity_poly.entity_id
_entity_poly.type
_entity_poly.pdbx_seq_one_letter_code
_entity_poly.pdbx_strand_id
1 'polypeptide(L)'
;MPNKEKEKLDLKEIEGGDIKKKGLVYIFALNKKIFKIGHTITSIKKRVGSYNCGTRKYRERGTNSTTNYFILQSLLNINRKVNVYAFFPVHPKYEIFGEKFQDSYPAAKTAEKKIIKHFEDIHKKKPIGCTTT
;
A
#
# COMPACT_ATOMS: atom_id res chain seq x y z
N MET A 1 1.47 -6.80 -14.46
CA MET A 1 1.09 -7.95 -15.30
C MET A 1 0.44 -9.01 -14.42
N PRO A 2 -0.77 -9.47 -14.74
CA PRO A 2 -1.37 -10.61 -14.08
C PRO A 2 -0.55 -11.89 -14.30
N ASN A 3 -0.34 -12.67 -13.25
CA ASN A 3 0.31 -13.98 -13.27
C ASN A 3 -0.61 -14.99 -12.57
N LYS A 4 -1.37 -15.74 -13.38
CA LYS A 4 -2.39 -16.67 -12.87
C LYS A 4 -1.79 -17.84 -12.11
N GLU A 5 -0.68 -18.41 -12.60
CA GLU A 5 -0.01 -19.55 -11.98
C GLU A 5 0.45 -19.26 -10.56
N LYS A 6 1.00 -18.06 -10.34
CA LYS A 6 1.48 -17.62 -9.01
C LYS A 6 0.45 -16.81 -8.22
N GLU A 7 -0.78 -16.72 -8.74
CA GLU A 7 -1.89 -15.94 -8.19
C GLU A 7 -1.46 -14.53 -7.72
N LYS A 8 -0.76 -13.78 -8.57
CA LYS A 8 -0.21 -12.46 -8.23
C LYS A 8 -0.16 -11.50 -9.39
N LEU A 9 0.07 -10.23 -9.07
CA LEU A 9 0.46 -9.19 -10.01
C LEU A 9 1.97 -9.00 -9.97
N ASP A 10 2.62 -9.19 -11.11
CA ASP A 10 4.02 -8.85 -11.32
C ASP A 10 4.16 -7.39 -11.76
N LEU A 11 5.02 -6.64 -11.08
CA LEU A 11 5.42 -5.29 -11.51
C LEU A 11 6.51 -5.40 -12.55
N LYS A 12 6.29 -4.81 -13.72
CA LYS A 12 7.35 -4.54 -14.70
C LYS A 12 7.83 -3.09 -14.53
N GLU A 13 8.97 -2.77 -15.12
CA GLU A 13 9.60 -1.46 -15.04
C GLU A 13 8.63 -0.32 -15.33
N ILE A 14 8.85 0.80 -14.62
CA ILE A 14 8.07 2.03 -14.75
C ILE A 14 8.86 2.96 -15.65
N GLU A 15 8.25 3.40 -16.74
CA GLU A 15 8.78 4.50 -17.55
C GLU A 15 8.75 5.79 -16.72
N GLY A 16 9.91 6.43 -16.54
CA GLY A 16 10.02 7.79 -16.01
C GLY A 16 9.66 8.00 -14.54
N GLY A 17 9.60 6.94 -13.71
CA GLY A 17 9.16 7.07 -12.31
C GLY A 17 9.90 6.18 -11.31
N ASP A 18 9.99 6.66 -10.06
CA ASP A 18 10.55 5.90 -8.94
C ASP A 18 9.48 5.03 -8.25
N ILE A 19 9.61 3.70 -8.41
CA ILE A 19 8.74 2.68 -7.78
C ILE A 19 8.76 2.71 -6.24
N LYS A 20 9.76 3.39 -5.65
CA LYS A 20 9.97 3.51 -4.20
C LYS A 20 9.41 4.83 -3.65
N LYS A 21 9.09 5.81 -4.50
CA LYS A 21 8.50 7.08 -4.07
C LYS A 21 7.17 6.81 -3.36
N LYS A 22 7.00 7.47 -2.21
CA LYS A 22 5.87 7.26 -1.30
C LYS A 22 4.82 8.35 -1.47
N GLY A 23 3.61 8.08 -0.99
CA GLY A 23 2.55 9.09 -0.93
C GLY A 23 2.06 9.44 -2.32
N LEU A 24 1.23 8.58 -2.90
CA LEU A 24 0.71 8.77 -4.25
C LEU A 24 -0.78 8.50 -4.34
N VAL A 25 -1.41 9.20 -5.27
CA VAL A 25 -2.68 8.82 -5.89
C VAL A 25 -2.34 8.05 -7.16
N TYR A 26 -2.98 6.90 -7.39
CA TYR A 26 -2.76 6.07 -8.56
C TYR A 26 -4.06 5.72 -9.27
N ILE A 27 -3.94 5.49 -10.58
CA ILE A 27 -5.01 5.01 -11.44
C ILE A 27 -4.56 3.70 -12.07
N PHE A 28 -5.37 2.65 -11.91
CA PHE A 28 -5.25 1.43 -12.70
C PHE A 28 -6.12 1.55 -13.94
N ALA A 29 -5.49 1.45 -15.11
CA ALA A 29 -6.17 1.46 -16.40
C ALA A 29 -5.81 0.22 -17.20
N LEU A 30 -6.80 -0.35 -17.88
CA LEU A 30 -6.64 -1.47 -18.79
C LEU A 30 -7.66 -1.32 -19.93
N ASN A 31 -7.27 -1.71 -21.14
CA ASN A 31 -8.11 -1.57 -22.34
C ASN A 31 -8.68 -0.15 -22.54
N LYS A 32 -7.87 0.89 -22.28
CA LYS A 32 -8.26 2.30 -22.35
C LYS A 32 -9.43 2.69 -21.41
N LYS A 33 -9.71 1.89 -20.38
CA LYS A 33 -10.73 2.18 -19.36
C LYS A 33 -10.08 2.30 -17.98
N ILE A 34 -10.60 3.21 -17.17
CA ILE A 34 -10.24 3.34 -15.76
C ILE A 34 -10.92 2.20 -15.00
N PHE A 35 -10.11 1.39 -14.31
CA PHE A 35 -10.61 0.31 -13.45
C PHE A 35 -10.70 0.76 -11.99
N LYS A 36 -9.70 1.51 -11.52
CA LYS A 36 -9.67 1.97 -10.14
C LYS A 36 -8.86 3.25 -9.99
N ILE A 37 -9.35 4.13 -9.12
CA ILE A 37 -8.58 5.21 -8.51
C ILE A 37 -8.36 4.84 -7.03
N GLY A 38 -7.16 5.11 -6.52
CA GLY A 38 -6.82 4.88 -5.12
C GLY A 38 -5.61 5.68 -4.70
N HIS A 39 -5.26 5.59 -3.42
CA HIS A 39 -4.08 6.23 -2.88
C HIS A 39 -3.28 5.26 -1.99
N THR A 40 -2.04 5.63 -1.67
CA THR A 40 -1.24 4.96 -0.63
C THR A 40 -0.23 5.92 -0.03
N ILE A 41 -0.03 5.80 1.29
CA ILE A 41 1.05 6.48 2.03
C ILE A 41 2.41 5.79 1.83
N THR A 42 2.43 4.64 1.17
CA THR A 42 3.64 3.87 0.85
C THR A 42 3.98 4.03 -0.61
N SER A 43 4.81 3.14 -1.18
CA SER A 43 5.11 3.15 -2.62
C SER A 43 4.18 2.23 -3.40
N ILE A 44 4.11 2.41 -4.73
CA ILE A 44 3.30 1.55 -5.59
C ILE A 44 3.72 0.07 -5.49
N LYS A 45 5.03 -0.20 -5.30
CA LYS A 45 5.54 -1.55 -5.06
C LYS A 45 4.91 -2.20 -3.83
N LYS A 46 4.89 -1.48 -2.70
CA LYS A 46 4.24 -1.98 -1.47
C LYS A 46 2.73 -2.11 -1.63
N ARG A 47 2.09 -1.19 -2.37
CA ARG A 47 0.64 -1.26 -2.60
C ARG A 47 0.23 -2.45 -3.46
N VAL A 48 0.98 -2.76 -4.52
CA VAL A 48 0.77 -3.98 -5.31
C VAL A 48 1.06 -5.23 -4.48
N GLY A 49 2.10 -5.21 -3.64
CA GLY A 49 2.34 -6.28 -2.67
C GLY A 49 1.13 -6.54 -1.76
N SER A 50 0.47 -5.48 -1.27
CA SER A 50 -0.78 -5.60 -0.51
C SER A 50 -1.92 -6.19 -1.34
N TYR A 51 -2.08 -5.76 -2.60
CA TYR A 51 -3.07 -6.38 -3.50
C TYR A 51 -2.80 -7.87 -3.73
N ASN A 52 -1.54 -8.30 -3.78
CA ASN A 52 -1.16 -9.70 -3.91
C ASN A 52 -1.52 -10.56 -2.67
N CYS A 53 -1.93 -9.96 -1.55
CA CYS A 53 -2.58 -10.70 -0.47
C CYS A 53 -4.05 -11.08 -0.78
N GLY A 54 -4.59 -10.66 -1.93
CA GLY A 54 -5.95 -10.95 -2.38
C GLY A 54 -6.18 -12.38 -2.90
N THR A 55 -5.41 -13.36 -2.42
CA THR A 55 -5.53 -14.77 -2.87
C THR A 55 -6.80 -15.43 -2.34
N ARG A 56 -7.28 -16.46 -3.04
CA ARG A 56 -8.43 -17.28 -2.59
C ARG A 56 -8.17 -17.91 -1.23
N LYS A 57 -6.97 -18.47 -1.03
CA LYS A 57 -6.54 -19.06 0.23
C LYS A 57 -6.65 -18.08 1.41
N TYR A 58 -6.23 -16.82 1.25
CA TYR A 58 -6.35 -15.83 2.33
C TYR A 58 -7.79 -15.32 2.50
N ARG A 59 -8.61 -15.35 1.44
CA ARG A 59 -10.02 -14.97 1.51
C ARG A 59 -10.86 -16.00 2.27
N GLU A 60 -10.62 -17.28 2.02
CA GLU A 60 -11.24 -18.41 2.75
C GLU A 60 -10.90 -18.37 4.24
N ARG A 61 -9.65 -18.02 4.57
CA ARG A 61 -9.20 -17.83 5.96
C ARG A 61 -9.68 -16.52 6.59
N GLY A 62 -10.27 -15.61 5.82
CA GLY A 62 -10.72 -14.31 6.31
C GLY A 62 -9.62 -13.33 6.71
N THR A 63 -8.37 -13.52 6.26
CA THR A 63 -7.21 -12.73 6.71
C THR A 63 -6.80 -11.60 5.75
N ASN A 64 -7.48 -11.47 4.60
CA ASN A 64 -7.26 -10.39 3.65
C ASN A 64 -8.45 -9.41 3.59
N SER A 65 -8.22 -8.24 3.01
CA SER A 65 -9.32 -7.31 2.74
C SER A 65 -10.14 -7.76 1.54
N THR A 66 -11.46 -7.58 1.61
CA THR A 66 -12.38 -7.82 0.49
C THR A 66 -11.99 -7.03 -0.76
N THR A 67 -11.50 -5.81 -0.58
CA THR A 67 -10.98 -4.96 -1.66
C THR A 67 -9.77 -5.59 -2.35
N ASN A 68 -8.79 -6.09 -1.60
CA ASN A 68 -7.61 -6.69 -2.21
C ASN A 68 -7.97 -7.99 -2.95
N TYR A 69 -8.84 -8.81 -2.36
CA TYR A 69 -9.37 -10.00 -3.02
C TYR A 69 -10.07 -9.67 -4.34
N PHE A 70 -11.04 -8.75 -4.31
CA PHE A 70 -11.78 -8.36 -5.51
C PHE A 70 -10.85 -7.86 -6.62
N ILE A 71 -9.90 -6.99 -6.28
CA ILE A 71 -8.98 -6.40 -7.26
C ILE A 71 -8.04 -7.45 -7.84
N LEU A 72 -7.40 -8.27 -7.00
CA LEU A 72 -6.47 -9.30 -7.49
C LEU A 72 -7.19 -10.29 -8.40
N GLN A 73 -8.29 -10.89 -7.92
CA GLN A 73 -9.02 -11.90 -8.69
C GLN A 73 -9.60 -11.33 -9.98
N SER A 74 -10.13 -10.10 -9.97
CA SER A 74 -10.65 -9.45 -11.18
C SER A 74 -9.54 -9.22 -12.21
N LEU A 75 -8.39 -8.69 -11.79
CA LEU A 75 -7.26 -8.44 -12.70
C LEU A 75 -6.64 -9.73 -13.24
N LEU A 76 -6.57 -10.79 -12.41
CA LEU A 76 -6.18 -12.13 -12.86
C LEU A 76 -7.17 -12.67 -13.88
N ASN A 77 -8.48 -12.58 -13.64
CA ASN A 77 -9.50 -13.08 -14.56
C ASN A 77 -9.49 -12.34 -15.90
N ILE A 78 -9.42 -11.01 -15.87
CA ILE A 78 -9.35 -10.18 -17.09
C ILE A 78 -8.05 -10.47 -17.87
N ASN A 79 -6.95 -10.77 -17.16
CA ASN A 79 -5.69 -11.22 -17.73
C ASN A 79 -5.10 -10.27 -18.81
N ARG A 80 -5.20 -8.96 -18.59
CA ARG A 80 -4.62 -7.93 -19.47
C ARG A 80 -3.53 -7.13 -18.76
N LYS A 81 -2.67 -6.48 -19.54
CA LYS A 81 -1.71 -5.50 -19.00
C LYS A 81 -2.49 -4.37 -18.31
N VAL A 82 -2.06 -4.05 -17.09
CA VAL A 82 -2.59 -2.93 -16.30
C VAL A 82 -1.55 -1.83 -16.34
N ASN A 83 -1.93 -0.68 -16.88
CA ASN A 83 -1.14 0.55 -16.82
C ASN A 83 -1.43 1.25 -15.51
N VAL A 84 -0.39 1.76 -14.87
CA VAL A 84 -0.49 2.48 -13.60
C VAL A 84 -0.02 3.90 -13.81
N TYR A 85 -0.93 4.86 -13.67
CA TYR A 85 -0.60 6.28 -13.65
C TYR A 85 -0.52 6.73 -12.20
N ALA A 86 0.42 7.63 -11.88
CA ALA A 86 0.65 8.09 -10.52
C ALA A 86 0.80 9.60 -10.46
N PHE A 87 0.19 10.20 -9.44
CA PHE A 87 0.38 11.59 -9.04
C PHE A 87 0.93 11.63 -7.61
N PHE A 88 1.99 12.43 -7.40
CA PHE A 88 2.68 12.56 -6.12
C PHE A 88 2.42 13.96 -5.54
N PRO A 89 1.45 14.11 -4.63
CA PRO A 89 1.18 15.40 -4.02
C PRO A 89 2.35 15.88 -3.16
N VAL A 90 2.47 17.19 -3.02
CA VAL A 90 3.37 17.80 -2.02
C VAL A 90 2.89 17.40 -0.62
N HIS A 91 3.82 16.96 0.22
CA HIS A 91 3.51 16.58 1.58
C HIS A 91 3.40 17.81 2.50
N PRO A 92 2.36 17.92 3.33
CA PRO A 92 2.23 19.01 4.28
C PRO A 92 3.34 18.92 5.34
N LYS A 93 3.75 20.09 5.84
CA LYS A 93 4.65 20.17 7.01
C LYS A 93 3.82 20.10 8.28
N TYR A 94 4.26 19.31 9.25
CA TYR A 94 3.61 19.19 10.56
C TYR A 94 4.66 18.91 11.64
N GLU A 95 4.29 19.08 12.91
CA GLU A 95 5.19 18.89 14.06
C GLU A 95 4.59 17.92 15.06
N ILE A 96 5.42 16.99 15.57
CA ILE A 96 5.04 15.98 16.56
C ILE A 96 6.15 15.87 17.61
N PHE A 97 5.83 16.22 18.86
CA PHE A 97 6.75 16.22 20.01
C PHE A 97 8.03 17.05 19.77
N GLY A 98 7.88 18.25 19.19
CA GLY A 98 9.01 19.15 18.91
C GLY A 98 9.81 18.83 17.64
N GLU A 99 9.53 17.71 16.97
CA GLU A 99 10.18 17.33 15.72
C GLU A 99 9.29 17.66 14.50
N LYS A 100 9.88 18.26 13.47
CA LYS A 100 9.20 18.65 12.24
C LYS A 100 9.27 17.56 11.18
N PHE A 101 8.15 17.31 10.52
CA PHE A 101 7.96 16.27 9.51
C PHE A 101 7.43 16.85 8.20
N GLN A 102 7.84 16.24 7.10
CA GLN A 102 7.26 16.46 5.78
C GLN A 102 7.31 15.13 5.00
N ASP A 103 6.34 14.27 5.24
CA ASP A 103 6.29 12.93 4.67
C ASP A 103 4.87 12.52 4.25
N SER A 104 4.75 11.30 3.73
CA SER A 104 3.48 10.76 3.25
C SER A 104 2.55 10.24 4.36
N TYR A 105 2.96 10.31 5.63
CA TYR A 105 2.18 9.79 6.74
C TYR A 105 1.23 10.86 7.29
N PRO A 106 0.00 10.47 7.67
CA PRO A 106 -0.85 11.33 8.50
C PRO A 106 -0.19 11.57 9.85
N ALA A 107 -0.33 12.79 10.39
CA ALA A 107 0.24 13.20 11.67
C ALA A 107 -0.08 12.22 12.82
N ALA A 108 -1.33 11.74 12.90
CA ALA A 108 -1.76 10.75 13.89
C ALA A 108 -0.98 9.43 13.80
N LYS A 109 -0.71 8.95 12.58
CA LYS A 109 0.07 7.72 12.38
C LYS A 109 1.54 7.92 12.75
N THR A 110 2.09 9.10 12.49
CA THR A 110 3.45 9.44 12.92
C THR A 110 3.56 9.50 14.45
N ALA A 111 2.57 10.09 15.13
CA ALA A 111 2.49 10.11 16.58
C ALA A 111 2.36 8.70 17.17
N GLU A 112 1.44 7.87 16.66
CA GLU A 112 1.24 6.48 17.08
C GLU A 112 2.56 5.70 17.04
N LYS A 113 3.28 5.78 15.92
CA LYS A 113 4.58 5.11 15.75
C LYS A 113 5.61 5.54 16.78
N LYS A 114 5.70 6.84 17.04
CA LYS A 114 6.63 7.37 18.04
C LYS A 114 6.29 6.89 19.44
N ILE A 115 5.00 6.93 19.81
CA ILE A 115 4.54 6.51 21.13
C ILE A 115 4.80 5.02 21.33
N ILE A 116 4.44 4.17 20.36
CA ILE A 116 4.67 2.71 20.45
C ILE A 116 6.17 2.40 20.54
N LYS A 117 7.00 3.07 19.73
CA LYS A 117 8.45 2.87 19.76
C LYS A 117 9.04 3.29 21.11
N HIS A 118 8.66 4.47 21.62
CA HIS A 118 9.13 4.93 22.92
C HIS A 118 8.69 4.00 24.06
N PHE A 119 7.45 3.49 24.01
CA PHE A 119 6.96 2.47 24.95
C PHE A 119 7.79 1.19 24.88
N GLU A 120 8.11 0.71 23.68
CA GLU A 120 8.94 -0.48 23.47
C GLU A 120 10.38 -0.26 23.97
N ASP A 121 10.94 0.94 23.77
CA ASP A 121 12.28 1.28 24.24
C ASP A 121 12.36 1.29 25.79
N ILE A 122 11.32 1.75 26.48
CA ILE A 122 11.24 1.77 27.95
C ILE A 122 10.93 0.38 28.52
N HIS A 123 9.88 -0.28 28.01
CA HIS A 123 9.32 -1.48 28.62
C HIS A 123 9.82 -2.78 28.00
N LYS A 124 10.65 -2.70 26.94
CA LYS A 124 11.20 -3.84 26.17
C LYS A 124 10.14 -4.80 25.63
N LYS A 125 8.91 -4.30 25.46
CA LYS A 125 7.76 -5.04 24.93
C LYS A 125 6.73 -4.07 24.35
N LYS A 126 5.84 -4.59 23.50
CA LYS A 126 4.65 -3.87 23.02
C LYS A 126 3.45 -4.15 23.91
N PRO A 127 2.42 -3.28 23.90
CA PRO A 127 1.13 -3.59 24.51
C PRO A 127 0.55 -4.90 23.94
N ILE A 128 -0.16 -5.66 24.77
CA ILE A 128 -0.67 -7.00 24.42
C ILE A 128 -1.57 -7.02 23.18
N GLY A 129 -2.29 -5.93 22.90
CA GLY A 129 -3.15 -5.79 21.72
C GLY A 129 -2.44 -5.29 20.45
N CYS A 130 -1.13 -5.02 20.50
CA CYS A 130 -0.38 -4.41 19.41
C CYS A 130 0.58 -5.41 18.74
N THR A 131 0.37 -5.65 17.45
CA THR A 131 1.25 -6.53 16.64
C THR A 131 2.06 -5.78 15.58
N THR A 132 1.66 -4.55 15.22
CA THR A 132 2.32 -3.74 14.19
C THR A 132 2.97 -2.48 14.76
N THR A 133 3.84 -1.87 13.96
CA THR A 133 4.59 -0.63 14.22
C THR A 133 4.68 0.19 12.95
#